data_AF-A0AAV8Q2K9-F1
#
_entry.id   AF-A0AAV8Q2K9-F1
#
_cell.length_a   1.000
_cell.length_b   1.000
_cell.length_c   1.000
_cell.angle_alpha   90.00
_cell.angle_beta   90.00
_cell.angle_gamma   90.00
#
_symmetry.space_group_name_H-M   'P 1'
#
loop_
_entity.id
_entity.type
_entity.pdbx_description
1 polymer ?
#
loop_
_entity_poly.entity_id
_entity_poly.type
_entity_poly.pdbx_seq_one_letter_code
_entity_poly.pdbx_strand_id
1 'polypeptide(L)'
;MDLPLLEKSLYEVDTADPIIIQGIIAKYAQQTTLKEESALRRLDVINKCFSKQSVEEILSCLEQQVISGNEKWITTAIKSIKTTSPISLKLFLLSIRKGRTEDLKQCLIREYRMISHVFRRTVSNDFYEGVRAKILDKDNNPKWEPTKLELVSNEMLEKYLTKLDEDEAWEDLQLPSQHGHTNPPIAKL
;
A
#
# COMPACT_ATOMS: atom_id res chain seq x y z
N MET A 1 23.19 -5.36 12.48
CA MET A 1 22.45 -6.57 12.87
C MET A 1 23.21 -7.75 12.27
N ASP A 2 23.59 -8.73 13.07
CA ASP A 2 24.29 -9.93 12.57
C ASP A 2 23.25 -10.96 12.12
N LEU A 3 22.87 -10.88 10.84
CA LEU A 3 21.84 -11.74 10.25
C LEU A 3 22.21 -13.23 10.29
N PRO A 4 23.45 -13.65 9.91
CA PRO A 4 23.84 -15.05 9.99
C PRO A 4 23.71 -15.67 11.39
N LEU A 5 24.09 -14.94 12.44
CA LEU A 5 23.98 -15.45 13.81
C LEU A 5 22.53 -15.52 14.31
N LEU A 6 21.69 -14.56 13.92
CA LEU A 6 20.26 -14.58 14.21
C LEU A 6 19.59 -15.79 13.57
N GLU A 7 19.86 -16.04 12.29
CA GLU A 7 19.32 -17.20 11.56
C GLU A 7 19.71 -18.51 12.24
N LYS A 8 20.99 -18.68 12.59
CA LYS A 8 21.46 -19.85 13.33
C LYS A 8 20.72 -20.02 14.67
N SER A 9 20.54 -18.94 15.43
CA SER A 9 19.87 -19.00 16.74
C SER A 9 18.39 -19.32 16.65
N LEU A 10 17.71 -18.88 15.58
CA LEU A 10 16.32 -19.23 15.31
C LEU A 10 16.17 -20.67 14.83
N TYR A 11 17.13 -21.19 14.08
CA TYR A 11 17.14 -22.59 13.65
C TYR A 11 17.37 -23.55 14.82
N GLU A 12 18.24 -23.18 15.77
CA GLU A 12 18.54 -24.00 16.96
C GLU A 12 17.41 -24.02 17.99
N VAL A 13 16.48 -23.05 17.95
CA VAL A 13 15.36 -23.00 18.89
C VAL A 13 14.22 -23.89 18.38
N ASP A 14 14.16 -25.12 18.88
CA ASP A 14 13.11 -26.10 18.55
C ASP A 14 11.77 -25.77 19.25
N THR A 15 11.28 -24.54 19.06
CA THR A 15 10.03 -24.06 19.63
C THR A 15 9.40 -22.99 18.75
N ALA A 16 8.07 -23.01 18.67
CA ALA A 16 7.28 -21.97 18.03
C ALA A 16 6.72 -20.94 19.03
N ASP A 17 7.18 -20.95 20.28
CA ASP A 17 6.74 -19.98 21.29
C ASP A 17 7.14 -18.55 20.87
N PRO A 18 6.17 -17.64 20.62
CA PRO A 18 6.45 -16.28 20.17
C PRO A 18 7.32 -15.49 21.15
N ILE A 19 7.23 -15.76 22.45
CA ILE A 19 7.98 -15.04 23.49
C ILE A 19 9.46 -15.41 23.40
N ILE A 20 9.76 -16.70 23.20
CA ILE A 20 11.14 -17.18 23.06
C ILE A 20 11.75 -16.64 21.77
N ILE A 21 11.01 -16.73 20.66
CA ILE A 21 11.45 -16.20 19.36
C ILE A 21 11.72 -14.69 19.44
N GLN A 22 10.81 -13.93 20.06
CA GLN A 22 10.99 -12.50 20.27
C GLN A 22 12.25 -12.21 21.10
N GLY A 23 12.49 -12.98 22.16
CA GLY A 23 13.69 -12.87 22.99
C GLY A 23 14.98 -13.10 22.20
N ILE A 24 14.99 -14.06 21.27
CA ILE A 24 16.13 -14.31 20.38
C ILE A 24 16.35 -13.12 19.44
N ILE A 25 15.30 -12.65 18.76
CA ILE A 25 15.39 -11.48 17.86
C ILE A 25 15.93 -10.26 18.62
N ALA A 26 15.45 -10.03 19.85
CA ALA A 26 15.88 -8.91 20.67
C ALA A 26 17.38 -8.93 21.00
N LYS A 27 18.02 -10.11 21.14
CA LYS A 27 19.48 -10.22 21.38
C LYS A 27 20.31 -9.67 20.24
N TYR A 28 19.80 -9.74 19.01
CA TYR A 28 20.49 -9.28 17.80
C TYR A 28 20.03 -7.89 17.34
N ALA A 29 19.01 -7.33 18.00
CA ALA A 29 18.53 -5.99 17.72
C ALA A 29 19.58 -4.94 18.08
N GLN A 30 19.83 -4.00 17.17
CA GLN A 30 20.72 -2.87 17.42
C GLN A 30 19.89 -1.63 17.72
N GLN A 31 20.25 -0.92 18.78
CA GLN A 31 19.66 0.38 19.06
C GLN A 31 20.16 1.38 18.01
N THR A 32 19.23 1.95 17.26
CA THR A 32 19.53 2.93 16.22
C THR A 32 19.14 4.32 16.67
N THR A 33 19.97 5.31 16.35
CA THR A 33 19.65 6.72 16.60
C THR A 33 18.73 7.23 15.51
N LEU A 34 17.72 8.01 15.91
CA LEU A 34 16.80 8.70 14.99
C LEU A 34 17.55 9.70 14.10
N LYS A 35 17.75 9.32 12.83
CA LYS A 35 18.34 10.18 11.79
C LYS A 35 17.54 11.48 11.65
N GLU A 36 18.22 12.57 11.28
CA GLU A 36 17.57 13.88 11.07
C GLU A 36 16.53 13.83 9.95
N GLU A 37 16.78 13.09 8.88
CA GLU A 37 15.85 12.92 7.76
C GLU A 37 14.75 11.87 8.02
N SER A 38 14.67 11.33 9.23
CA SER A 38 13.69 10.31 9.58
C SER A 38 12.27 10.84 9.41
N ALA A 39 11.40 10.05 8.79
CA ALA A 39 9.97 10.34 8.70
C ALA A 39 9.33 10.54 10.08
N LEU A 40 9.88 9.92 11.13
CA LEU A 40 9.41 10.07 12.51
C LEU A 40 9.51 11.52 13.01
N ARG A 41 10.54 12.27 12.58
CA ARG A 41 10.68 13.71 12.91
C ARG A 41 9.72 14.61 12.12
N ARG A 42 9.11 14.07 11.06
CA ARG A 42 8.18 14.76 10.16
C ARG A 42 6.72 14.34 10.40
N LEU A 43 6.46 13.50 11.40
CA LEU A 43 5.15 12.89 11.63
C LEU A 43 4.04 13.91 11.78
N ASP A 44 4.28 15.03 12.47
CA ASP A 44 3.25 16.05 12.65
C ASP A 44 2.78 16.63 11.31
N VAL A 45 3.72 16.94 10.41
CA VAL A 45 3.41 17.44 9.07
C VAL A 45 2.77 16.34 8.21
N ILE A 46 3.30 15.11 8.26
CA ILE A 46 2.75 13.96 7.54
C ILE A 46 1.29 13.72 7.97
N ASN A 47 1.04 13.63 9.28
CA ASN A 47 -0.30 13.41 9.83
C ASN A 47 -1.24 14.55 9.46
N LYS A 48 -0.78 15.80 9.54
CA LYS A 48 -1.57 16.97 9.13
C LYS A 48 -1.96 16.94 7.66
N CYS A 49 -1.03 16.63 6.76
CA CYS A 49 -1.28 16.64 5.32
C CYS A 49 -2.07 15.40 4.84
N PHE A 50 -1.70 14.22 5.30
CA PHE A 50 -2.29 12.96 4.85
C PHE A 50 -3.53 12.54 5.65
N SER A 51 -3.94 13.29 6.68
CA SER A 51 -5.24 13.06 7.36
C SER A 51 -6.45 13.48 6.53
N LYS A 52 -6.27 14.35 5.54
CA LYS A 52 -7.32 14.89 4.65
C LYS A 52 -8.10 13.79 3.92
N GLN A 53 -9.30 14.13 3.44
CA GLN A 53 -10.28 13.15 2.95
C GLN A 53 -10.13 12.85 1.47
N SER A 54 -9.62 13.80 0.68
CA SER A 54 -9.38 13.61 -0.75
C SER A 54 -7.91 13.83 -1.12
N VAL A 55 -7.51 13.31 -2.29
CA VAL A 55 -6.15 13.50 -2.81
C VAL A 55 -5.90 14.98 -3.11
N GLU A 56 -6.92 15.68 -3.58
CA GLU A 56 -6.92 17.13 -3.84
C GLU A 56 -6.62 17.92 -2.56
N GLU A 57 -7.29 17.58 -1.45
CA GLU A 57 -7.05 18.22 -0.16
C GLU A 57 -5.65 17.89 0.40
N ILE A 58 -5.17 16.65 0.23
CA ILE A 58 -3.81 16.26 0.61
C ILE A 58 -2.80 17.11 -0.17
N LEU A 59 -2.96 17.21 -1.48
CA LEU A 59 -2.08 17.96 -2.37
C LEU A 59 -2.06 19.45 -2.01
N SER A 60 -3.24 20.05 -1.84
CA SER A 60 -3.39 21.44 -1.39
C SER A 60 -2.72 21.66 -0.03
N CYS A 61 -2.90 20.73 0.93
CA CYS A 61 -2.28 20.83 2.24
C CYS A 61 -0.74 20.79 2.16
N LEU A 62 -0.17 19.90 1.34
CA LEU A 62 1.27 19.82 1.09
C LEU A 62 1.80 21.12 0.45
N GLU A 63 1.10 21.66 -0.55
CA GLU A 63 1.48 22.91 -1.21
C GLU A 63 1.53 24.09 -0.24
N GLN A 64 0.58 24.17 0.71
CA GLN A 64 0.62 25.17 1.78
C GLN A 64 1.80 24.99 2.74
N GLN A 65 2.24 23.75 2.99
CA GLN A 65 3.44 23.52 3.80
C GLN A 65 4.71 24.04 3.11
N VAL A 66 4.82 23.94 1.78
CA VAL A 66 5.97 24.48 1.02
C VAL A 66 6.10 25.99 1.19
N ILE A 67 4.98 26.72 1.22
CA ILE A 67 4.96 28.18 1.43
C ILE A 67 5.47 28.54 2.84
N SER A 68 5.13 27.70 3.82
CA SER A 68 5.44 27.91 5.24
C SER A 68 6.85 27.43 5.63
N GLY A 69 7.40 26.48 4.87
CA GLY A 69 8.69 25.86 5.12
C GLY A 69 9.13 25.05 3.90
N ASN A 70 10.32 25.37 3.38
CA ASN A 70 10.82 24.78 2.13
C ASN A 70 11.57 23.46 2.37
N GLU A 71 10.86 22.44 2.87
CA GLU A 71 11.44 21.11 3.03
C GLU A 71 11.42 20.32 1.71
N LYS A 72 12.58 19.83 1.29
CA LYS A 72 12.78 19.10 0.02
C LYS A 72 11.90 17.84 -0.12
N TRP A 73 11.54 17.19 0.98
CA TRP A 73 10.71 15.99 0.92
C TRP A 73 9.26 16.32 0.50
N ILE A 74 8.74 17.48 0.88
CA ILE A 74 7.38 17.92 0.56
C ILE A 74 7.27 18.18 -0.94
N THR A 75 8.23 18.91 -1.52
CA THR A 75 8.28 19.17 -2.96
C THR A 75 8.43 17.88 -3.77
N THR A 76 9.20 16.92 -3.26
CA THR A 76 9.33 15.58 -3.84
C THR A 76 8.01 14.81 -3.78
N ALA A 77 7.30 14.85 -2.65
CA ALA A 77 6.00 14.20 -2.49
C ALA A 77 4.93 14.79 -3.44
N ILE A 78 4.85 16.13 -3.53
CA ILE A 78 3.96 16.84 -4.46
C ILE A 78 4.25 16.40 -5.91
N LYS A 79 5.53 16.40 -6.32
CA LYS A 79 5.92 15.95 -7.66
C LYS A 79 5.51 14.50 -7.90
N SER A 80 5.74 13.61 -6.94
CA SER A 80 5.36 12.20 -7.04
C SER A 80 3.85 12.05 -7.26
N ILE A 81 3.03 12.73 -6.44
CA ILE A 81 1.56 12.71 -6.57
C ILE A 81 1.15 13.24 -7.95
N LYS A 82 1.65 14.40 -8.38
CA LYS A 82 1.27 15.02 -9.67
C LYS A 82 1.65 14.21 -10.91
N THR A 83 2.61 13.29 -10.80
CA THR A 83 3.05 12.44 -11.92
C THR A 83 2.42 11.04 -11.94
N THR A 84 1.63 10.72 -10.91
CA THR A 84 0.98 9.42 -10.76
C THR A 84 -0.43 9.43 -11.36
N SER A 85 -0.92 8.27 -11.82
CA SER A 85 -2.28 8.07 -12.28
C SER A 85 -3.31 8.63 -11.29
N PRO A 86 -4.17 9.60 -11.71
CA PRO A 86 -5.20 10.18 -10.86
C PRO A 86 -6.17 9.16 -10.29
N ILE A 87 -6.60 8.19 -11.10
CA ILE A 87 -7.52 7.14 -10.65
C ILE A 87 -6.85 6.21 -9.65
N SER A 88 -5.58 5.87 -9.86
CA SER A 88 -4.81 5.04 -8.92
C SER A 88 -4.63 5.72 -7.57
N LEU A 89 -4.38 7.03 -7.54
CA LEU A 89 -4.25 7.79 -6.30
C LEU A 89 -5.55 7.78 -5.48
N LYS A 90 -6.69 8.06 -6.13
CA LYS A 90 -7.99 8.06 -5.45
C LYS A 90 -8.40 6.66 -5.00
N LEU A 91 -8.18 5.66 -5.84
CA LEU A 91 -8.47 4.25 -5.53
C LEU A 91 -7.63 3.75 -4.35
N PHE A 92 -6.35 4.12 -4.30
CA PHE A 92 -5.46 3.76 -3.18
C PHE A 92 -5.89 4.45 -1.87
N LEU A 93 -6.21 5.75 -1.92
CA LEU A 93 -6.73 6.46 -0.76
C LEU A 93 -8.02 5.82 -0.25
N LEU A 94 -8.95 5.50 -1.15
CA LEU A 94 -10.20 4.80 -0.82
C LEU A 94 -9.93 3.45 -0.15
N SER A 95 -9.00 2.65 -0.69
CA SER A 95 -8.61 1.35 -0.12
C SER A 95 -8.14 1.49 1.33
N ILE A 96 -7.20 2.42 1.58
CA ILE A 96 -6.67 2.66 2.92
C ILE A 96 -7.79 3.10 3.88
N ARG A 97 -8.69 3.98 3.44
CA ARG A 97 -9.75 4.50 4.32
C ARG A 97 -10.77 3.43 4.68
N LYS A 98 -11.20 2.61 3.73
CA LYS A 98 -12.09 1.47 4.00
C LYS A 98 -11.43 0.42 4.88
N GLY A 99 -10.16 0.12 4.65
CA GLY A 99 -9.40 -0.85 5.44
C GLY A 99 -9.24 -0.50 6.94
N ARG A 100 -9.48 0.75 7.35
CA ARG A 100 -9.46 1.13 8.78
C ARG A 100 -10.64 0.59 9.59
N THR A 101 -11.72 0.22 8.91
CA THR A 101 -12.97 -0.27 9.54
C THR A 101 -13.29 -1.71 9.16
N GLU A 102 -12.45 -2.35 8.35
CA GLU A 102 -12.61 -3.71 7.83
C GLU A 102 -11.61 -4.66 8.51
N ASP A 103 -11.95 -5.94 8.61
CA ASP A 103 -10.99 -6.98 8.96
C ASP A 103 -10.09 -7.35 7.76
N LEU A 104 -9.05 -8.16 8.01
CA LEU A 104 -8.11 -8.58 6.96
C LEU A 104 -8.82 -9.33 5.82
N LYS A 105 -9.79 -10.19 6.12
CA LYS A 105 -10.49 -10.98 5.11
C LYS A 105 -11.30 -10.06 4.20
N GLN A 106 -12.01 -9.10 4.76
CA GLN A 106 -12.76 -8.09 4.04
C GLN A 106 -11.85 -7.22 3.16
N CYS A 107 -10.70 -6.78 3.69
CA CYS A 107 -9.71 -6.04 2.91
C CYS A 107 -9.23 -6.84 1.70
N LEU A 108 -8.85 -8.11 1.89
CA LEU A 108 -8.34 -8.97 0.81
C LEU A 108 -9.39 -9.22 -0.27
N ILE A 109 -10.65 -9.46 0.11
CA ILE A 109 -11.75 -9.64 -0.86
C ILE A 109 -11.97 -8.34 -1.66
N ARG A 110 -11.99 -7.19 -1.00
CA ARG A 110 -12.16 -5.88 -1.66
C ARG A 110 -10.99 -5.57 -2.60
N GLU A 111 -9.75 -5.78 -2.16
CA GLU A 111 -8.56 -5.56 -2.98
C GLU A 111 -8.50 -6.54 -4.16
N TYR A 112 -8.97 -7.77 -3.98
CA TYR A 112 -9.11 -8.75 -5.06
C TYR A 112 -10.10 -8.27 -6.14
N ARG A 113 -11.25 -7.72 -5.76
CA ARG A 113 -12.18 -7.09 -6.72
C ARG A 113 -11.52 -5.93 -7.46
N MET A 114 -10.92 -5.01 -6.71
CA MET A 114 -10.24 -3.84 -7.26
C MET A 114 -9.18 -4.24 -8.29
N ILE A 115 -8.30 -5.19 -7.97
CA ILE A 115 -7.24 -5.61 -8.89
C ILE A 115 -7.80 -6.39 -10.08
N SER A 116 -8.90 -7.13 -9.91
CA SER A 116 -9.58 -7.82 -11.01
C SER A 116 -10.13 -6.82 -12.04
N HIS A 117 -10.75 -5.73 -11.58
CA HIS A 117 -11.17 -4.61 -12.43
C HIS A 117 -9.98 -3.92 -13.13
N VAL A 118 -8.86 -3.74 -12.44
CA VAL A 118 -7.62 -3.19 -13.02
C VAL A 118 -7.10 -4.08 -14.15
N PHE A 119 -6.98 -5.39 -13.94
CA PHE A 119 -6.49 -6.31 -14.98
C PHE A 119 -7.47 -6.47 -16.14
N ARG A 120 -8.78 -6.43 -15.88
CA ARG A 120 -9.79 -6.47 -16.94
C ARG A 120 -10.01 -5.14 -17.65
N ARG A 121 -9.33 -4.06 -17.22
CA ARG A 121 -9.43 -2.71 -17.82
C ARG A 121 -10.86 -2.17 -17.85
N THR A 122 -11.67 -2.54 -16.87
CA THR A 122 -13.12 -2.23 -16.88
C THR A 122 -13.43 -0.75 -16.61
N VAL A 123 -12.45 -0.01 -16.08
CA VAL A 123 -12.59 1.42 -15.75
C VAL A 123 -11.47 2.25 -16.38
N SER A 124 -10.22 1.78 -16.32
CA SER A 124 -9.06 2.50 -16.86
C SER A 124 -7.99 1.53 -17.37
N ASN A 125 -7.19 2.01 -18.33
CA ASN A 125 -6.01 1.32 -18.86
C ASN A 125 -4.71 1.68 -18.13
N ASP A 126 -4.77 2.52 -17.10
CA ASP A 126 -3.61 3.14 -16.45
C ASP A 126 -2.57 2.14 -15.93
N PHE A 127 -2.99 0.96 -15.47
CA PHE A 127 -2.03 -0.07 -15.07
C PHE A 127 -1.11 -0.50 -16.22
N TYR A 128 -1.70 -0.78 -17.39
CA TYR A 128 -0.95 -1.18 -18.58
C TYR A 128 -0.13 -0.03 -19.14
N GLU A 129 -0.67 1.19 -19.14
CA GLU A 129 0.06 2.38 -19.55
C GLU A 129 1.26 2.66 -18.62
N GLY A 130 1.08 2.45 -17.32
CA GLY A 130 2.16 2.61 -16.35
C GLY A 130 3.27 1.58 -16.56
N VAL A 131 2.90 0.31 -16.78
CA VAL A 131 3.86 -0.74 -17.15
C VAL A 131 4.58 -0.40 -18.45
N ARG A 132 3.86 0.05 -19.48
CA ARG A 132 4.44 0.48 -20.75
C ARG A 132 5.48 1.59 -20.51
N ALA A 133 5.08 2.69 -19.87
CA ALA A 133 5.93 3.87 -19.68
C ALA A 133 7.16 3.61 -18.78
N LYS A 134 7.04 2.73 -17.77
CA LYS A 134 8.09 2.50 -16.77
C LYS A 134 8.97 1.30 -17.06
N ILE A 135 8.43 0.24 -17.63
CA ILE A 135 9.10 -1.06 -17.75
C ILE A 135 9.44 -1.39 -19.20
N LEU A 136 8.47 -1.22 -20.11
CA LEU A 136 8.63 -1.61 -21.52
C LEU A 136 9.40 -0.53 -22.30
N ASP A 137 8.79 0.63 -22.48
CA ASP A 137 9.34 1.71 -23.32
C ASP A 137 10.32 2.59 -22.53
N LYS A 138 10.16 2.62 -21.19
CA LYS A 138 11.01 3.40 -20.25
C LYS A 138 11.07 4.90 -20.58
N ASP A 139 10.06 5.43 -21.27
CA ASP A 139 9.96 6.84 -21.62
C ASP A 139 9.64 7.75 -20.41
N ASN A 140 9.20 7.16 -19.29
CA ASN A 140 8.73 7.89 -18.11
C ASN A 140 7.63 8.91 -18.40
N ASN A 141 6.88 8.73 -19.48
CA ASN A 141 5.84 9.64 -19.95
C ASN A 141 4.49 8.91 -20.14
N PRO A 142 3.89 8.44 -19.03
CA PRO A 142 2.60 7.76 -19.09
C PRO A 142 1.47 8.73 -19.46
N LYS A 143 0.54 8.26 -20.29
CA LYS A 143 -0.67 8.95 -20.74
C LYS A 143 -1.87 8.48 -19.93
N TRP A 144 -2.00 9.01 -18.72
CA TRP A 144 -3.07 8.63 -17.80
C TRP A 144 -4.46 9.01 -18.29
N GLU A 145 -5.42 8.12 -18.04
CA GLU A 145 -6.84 8.32 -18.29
C GLU A 145 -7.67 7.85 -17.09
N PRO A 146 -8.34 8.76 -16.37
CA PRO A 146 -8.43 10.21 -16.60
C PRO A 146 -7.13 10.99 -16.34
N THR A 147 -6.94 12.13 -17.03
CA THR A 147 -5.69 12.93 -16.96
C THR A 147 -5.57 13.80 -15.71
N LYS A 148 -6.66 14.04 -14.97
CA LYS A 148 -6.69 14.89 -13.78
C LYS A 148 -7.55 14.30 -12.67
N LEU A 149 -7.28 14.71 -11.43
CA LEU A 149 -8.00 14.23 -10.24
C LEU A 149 -9.50 14.55 -10.33
N GLU A 150 -9.86 15.74 -10.80
CA GLU A 150 -11.24 16.23 -10.87
C GLU A 150 -12.10 15.44 -11.86
N LEU A 151 -11.46 14.75 -12.81
CA LEU A 151 -12.13 13.92 -13.82
C LEU A 151 -12.43 12.50 -13.32
N VAL A 152 -11.88 12.11 -12.17
CA VAL A 152 -12.17 10.81 -11.55
C VAL A 152 -13.45 10.94 -10.74
N SER A 153 -14.54 10.37 -11.24
CA SER A 153 -15.84 10.38 -10.57
C SER A 153 -15.93 9.32 -9.47
N ASN A 154 -16.85 9.51 -8.51
CA ASN A 154 -17.13 8.49 -7.50
C ASN A 154 -17.68 7.21 -8.12
N GLU A 155 -18.47 7.32 -9.20
CA GLU A 155 -18.99 6.16 -9.94
C GLU A 155 -17.86 5.28 -10.50
N MET A 156 -16.81 5.89 -11.06
CA MET A 156 -15.62 5.14 -11.50
C MET A 156 -14.97 4.38 -10.34
N LEU A 157 -14.89 4.98 -9.16
CA LEU A 157 -14.29 4.36 -7.97
C LEU A 157 -15.17 3.25 -7.40
N GLU A 158 -16.48 3.45 -7.30
CA GLU A 158 -17.42 2.44 -6.81
C GLU A 158 -17.43 1.22 -7.74
N LYS A 159 -17.27 1.40 -9.05
CA LYS A 159 -17.13 0.28 -10.00
C LYS A 159 -15.93 -0.62 -9.71
N TYR A 160 -14.86 -0.14 -9.05
CA TYR A 160 -13.75 -1.03 -8.64
C TYR A 160 -14.11 -1.92 -7.44
N LEU A 161 -15.19 -1.62 -6.72
CA LEU A 161 -15.59 -2.33 -5.50
C LEU A 161 -16.68 -3.38 -5.75
N THR A 162 -17.31 -3.33 -6.92
CA THR A 162 -18.37 -4.25 -7.31
C THR A 162 -17.81 -5.63 -7.63
N LYS A 163 -18.71 -6.61 -7.75
CA LYS A 163 -18.36 -7.88 -8.37
C LYS A 163 -18.19 -7.67 -9.88
N LEU A 164 -17.52 -8.61 -10.53
CA LEU A 164 -17.43 -8.61 -11.98
C LEU A 164 -18.72 -9.20 -12.54
N ASP A 165 -19.68 -8.34 -12.88
CA ASP A 165 -21.03 -8.74 -13.29
C ASP A 165 -21.08 -9.46 -14.66
N GLU A 166 -20.01 -9.39 -15.46
CA GLU A 166 -19.95 -9.93 -16.82
C GLU A 166 -19.44 -11.38 -16.89
N ASP A 167 -19.18 -12.03 -15.76
CA ASP A 167 -18.63 -13.38 -15.71
C ASP A 167 -19.35 -14.25 -14.67
N GLU A 168 -20.29 -15.07 -15.14
CA GLU A 168 -21.09 -15.97 -14.29
C GLU A 168 -20.23 -16.98 -13.50
N ALA A 169 -19.00 -17.25 -13.96
CA ALA A 169 -18.05 -18.13 -13.27
C ALA A 169 -17.15 -17.37 -12.28
N TRP A 170 -17.27 -16.05 -12.17
CA TRP A 170 -16.45 -15.27 -11.27
C TRP A 170 -16.93 -15.37 -9.83
N GLU A 171 -16.01 -15.76 -8.95
CA GLU A 171 -16.22 -15.80 -7.51
C GLU A 171 -15.27 -14.85 -6.78
N ASP A 172 -15.74 -14.35 -5.63
CA ASP A 172 -14.87 -13.63 -4.70
C ASP A 172 -13.73 -14.52 -4.21
N LEU A 173 -12.63 -13.89 -3.80
CA LEU A 173 -11.49 -14.57 -3.19
C LEU A 173 -11.94 -15.46 -2.01
N GLN A 174 -11.76 -16.76 -2.17
CA GLN A 174 -11.97 -17.73 -1.10
C GLN A 174 -10.67 -17.91 -0.32
N LEU A 175 -10.65 -17.41 0.92
CA LEU A 175 -9.52 -17.64 1.80
C LEU A 175 -9.58 -19.06 2.39
N PRO A 176 -8.44 -19.76 2.52
CA PRO A 176 -8.38 -21.03 3.22
C PRO A 176 -9.00 -20.90 4.61
N SER A 177 -9.83 -21.87 4.99
CA SER A 177 -10.35 -21.91 6.34
C SER A 177 -9.20 -22.09 7.33
N GLN A 178 -9.18 -21.31 8.40
CA GLN A 178 -8.27 -21.56 9.52
C GLN A 178 -8.77 -22.81 10.27
N HIS A 179 -8.56 -23.99 9.69
CA HIS A 179 -8.80 -25.26 10.37
C HIS A 179 -7.47 -25.71 10.98
N GLY A 180 -7.33 -25.53 12.30
CA GLY A 180 -6.38 -26.27 13.13
C GLY A 180 -4.97 -25.71 13.23
N HIS A 181 -4.78 -24.62 14.00
CA HIS A 181 -3.52 -24.41 14.72
C HIS A 181 -3.73 -24.65 16.21
N THR A 182 -3.88 -25.92 16.59
CA THR A 182 -3.46 -26.40 17.92
C THR A 182 -2.11 -27.09 17.87
N ASN A 183 -1.47 -27.22 16.70
CA ASN A 183 -0.10 -27.67 16.57
C ASN A 183 0.76 -26.61 15.84
N PRO A 184 1.96 -26.32 16.37
CA PRO A 184 2.87 -25.37 15.75
C PRO A 184 3.31 -25.88 14.36
N PRO A 185 3.51 -24.99 13.38
CA PRO A 185 4.00 -25.38 12.07
C PRO A 185 5.40 -25.94 12.19
N ILE A 186 5.53 -27.27 12.14
CA ILE A 186 6.80 -27.94 11.91
C ILE A 186 7.16 -27.68 10.45
N ALA A 187 8.05 -26.72 10.20
CA ALA A 187 8.74 -26.63 8.93
C ALA A 187 9.68 -27.84 8.82
N LYS A 188 9.25 -28.89 8.12
CA LYS A 188 10.17 -29.93 7.65
C LYS A 188 10.90 -29.37 6.42
N LEU A 189 12.19 -29.09 6.59
CA LEU A 189 13.18 -29.18 5.51
C LEU A 189 13.67 -30.64 5.45
#